data_AF-A0A7Z0J6E6-F1
#
_entry.id   AF-A0A7Z0J6E6-F1
#
_cell.length_a   1.000
_cell.length_b   1.000
_cell.length_c   1.000
_cell.angle_alpha   90.00
_cell.angle_beta   90.00
_cell.angle_gamma   90.00
#
_symmetry.space_group_name_H-M   'P 1'
#
loop_
_entity.id
_entity.type
_entity.pdbx_description
1 polymer ?
#
loop_
_entity_poly.entity_id
_entity_poly.type
_entity_poly.pdbx_seq_one_letter_code
_entity_poly.pdbx_strand_id
1 'polypeptide(L)'
;MQIEIDPLSAVPLYQQIRDSTVDAIAAGELVPGEQLASVRQVALGFGINVQTVTKAYDALRREGFIRTNHKSGSVIARGPADPGADPGADPAFVGEWADRLATLLAEAVAQGVGDAEILGRVESQLGSFAERRAAASAAEAASSAASTTTGKS
;
A
#
# COMPACT_ATOMS: atom_id res chain seq x y z
N MET A 1 2.57 0.57 10.99
CA MET A 1 2.21 1.59 9.99
C MET A 1 3.00 2.88 10.21
N GLN A 2 4.02 3.11 9.38
CA GLN A 2 4.67 4.40 9.23
C GLN A 2 4.14 5.01 7.92
N ILE A 3 3.29 6.03 8.01
CA ILE A 3 2.84 6.79 6.82
C ILE A 3 3.75 8.01 6.74
N GLU A 4 4.38 8.24 5.58
CA GLU A 4 5.18 9.43 5.34
C GLU A 4 4.35 10.47 4.57
N ILE A 5 4.37 11.72 5.05
CA ILE A 5 3.60 12.82 4.49
C ILE A 5 4.49 14.07 4.47
N ASP A 6 4.58 14.71 3.30
CA ASP A 6 5.22 16.00 3.09
C ASP A 6 4.19 17.08 2.73
N PRO A 7 3.83 17.98 3.67
CA PRO A 7 2.90 19.07 3.42
C PRO A 7 3.37 20.11 2.39
N LEU A 8 4.65 20.14 2.03
CA LEU A 8 5.21 21.06 1.04
C LEU A 8 5.23 20.49 -0.37
N SER A 9 4.92 19.20 -0.53
CA SER A 9 4.83 18.54 -1.82
C SER A 9 3.67 19.08 -2.67
N ALA A 10 3.84 19.06 -3.99
CA ALA A 10 2.77 19.36 -4.94
C ALA A 10 1.64 18.31 -4.91
N VAL A 11 1.88 17.13 -4.34
CA VAL A 11 0.89 16.07 -4.19
C VAL A 11 -0.07 16.40 -3.04
N PRO A 12 -1.39 16.41 -3.24
CA PRO A 12 -2.34 16.66 -2.15
C PRO A 12 -2.18 15.66 -0.99
N LEU A 13 -2.28 16.13 0.25
CA LEU A 13 -2.11 15.31 1.46
C LEU A 13 -2.95 14.02 1.49
N TYR A 14 -4.20 14.07 1.03
CA TYR A 14 -5.06 12.88 0.99
C TYR A 14 -4.50 11.81 0.03
N GLN A 15 -3.86 12.25 -1.06
CA GLN A 15 -3.25 11.36 -2.04
C GLN A 15 -1.97 10.76 -1.49
N GLN A 16 -1.14 11.54 -0.77
CA GLN A 16 0.04 11.01 -0.09
C GLN A 16 -0.30 9.90 0.92
N ILE A 17 -1.35 10.09 1.74
CA ILE A 17 -1.82 9.06 2.68
C ILE A 17 -2.25 7.80 1.93
N ARG A 18 -3.01 7.97 0.86
CA ARG A 18 -3.47 6.85 0.01
C ARG A 18 -2.25 6.12 -0.58
N ASP A 19 -1.32 6.85 -1.16
CA ASP A 19 -0.16 6.30 -1.87
C ASP A 19 0.78 5.57 -0.92
N SER A 20 1.08 6.15 0.24
CA SER A 20 1.88 5.51 1.30
C SER A 20 1.19 4.26 1.86
N THR A 21 -0.14 4.25 1.97
CA THR A 21 -0.89 3.05 2.40
C THR A 21 -0.79 1.93 1.37
N VAL A 22 -0.93 2.26 0.07
CA VAL A 22 -0.82 1.26 -1.02
C VAL A 22 0.62 0.74 -1.16
N ASP A 23 1.61 1.61 -0.97
CA ASP A 23 3.02 1.23 -0.94
C ASP A 23 3.31 0.22 0.18
N ALA A 24 2.85 0.49 1.41
CA ALA A 24 3.00 -0.41 2.54
C ALA A 24 2.29 -1.77 2.31
N ILE A 25 1.13 -1.78 1.64
CA ILE A 25 0.46 -3.02 1.23
C ILE A 25 1.31 -3.78 0.21
N ALA A 26 1.83 -3.11 -0.83
CA ALA A 26 2.67 -3.74 -1.85
C ALA A 26 3.97 -4.34 -1.27
N ALA A 27 4.50 -3.67 -0.25
CA ALA A 27 5.66 -4.08 0.54
C ALA A 27 5.36 -5.16 1.58
N GLY A 28 4.10 -5.55 1.77
CA GLY A 28 3.68 -6.55 2.75
C GLY A 28 3.82 -6.11 4.21
N GLU A 29 4.00 -4.81 4.46
CA GLU A 29 4.03 -4.22 5.80
C GLU A 29 2.61 -4.07 6.39
N LEU A 30 1.61 -4.00 5.49
CA LEU A 30 0.19 -4.04 5.81
C LEU A 30 -0.44 -5.24 5.11
N VAL A 31 -1.01 -6.17 5.89
CA VAL A 31 -1.50 -7.45 5.36
C VAL A 31 -3.03 -7.54 5.36
N PRO A 32 -3.65 -8.33 4.45
CA PRO A 32 -5.09 -8.54 4.44
C PRO A 32 -5.65 -8.95 5.81
N GLY A 33 -6.71 -8.28 6.25
CA GLY A 33 -7.32 -8.48 7.56
C GLY A 33 -6.76 -7.60 8.67
N GLU A 34 -5.61 -6.96 8.48
CA GLU A 34 -5.05 -6.00 9.44
C GLU A 34 -5.94 -4.75 9.56
N GLN A 35 -6.04 -4.23 10.78
CA GLN A 35 -6.84 -3.05 11.09
C GLN A 35 -6.00 -1.78 10.95
N LEU A 36 -6.51 -0.83 10.16
CA LEU A 36 -5.89 0.49 10.06
C LEU A 36 -6.19 1.34 11.29
N ALA A 37 -5.28 2.27 11.60
CA ALA A 37 -5.55 3.30 12.59
C ALA A 37 -6.81 4.10 12.20
N SER A 38 -7.57 4.54 13.19
CA SER A 38 -8.77 5.34 12.94
C SER A 38 -8.42 6.68 12.28
N VAL A 39 -9.36 7.23 11.51
CA VAL A 39 -9.23 8.55 10.88
C VAL A 39 -8.76 9.62 11.88
N ARG A 40 -9.30 9.59 13.11
CA ARG A 40 -8.92 10.52 14.18
C ARG A 40 -7.49 10.31 14.66
N GLN A 41 -7.05 9.07 14.83
CA GLN A 41 -5.68 8.77 15.25
C GLN A 41 -4.66 9.24 14.20
N VAL A 42 -4.93 9.00 12.92
CA VAL A 42 -4.05 9.47 11.83
C VAL A 42 -4.03 10.99 11.77
N ALA A 43 -5.21 11.64 11.82
CA ALA A 43 -5.29 13.09 11.79
C ALA A 43 -4.51 13.75 12.95
N LEU A 44 -4.65 13.22 14.17
CA LEU A 44 -3.91 13.69 15.34
C LEU A 44 -2.41 13.40 15.23
N GLY A 45 -2.02 12.22 14.76
CA GLY A 45 -0.62 11.82 14.63
C GLY A 45 0.17 12.70 13.66
N PHE A 46 -0.48 13.15 12.57
CA PHE A 46 0.15 14.01 11.55
C PHE A 46 -0.21 15.50 11.69
N GLY A 47 -1.08 15.87 12.64
CA GLY A 47 -1.54 17.26 12.79
C GLY A 47 -2.31 17.80 11.57
N ILE A 48 -3.03 16.93 10.85
CA ILE A 48 -3.75 17.28 9.62
C ILE A 48 -5.27 17.26 9.81
N ASN A 49 -5.98 17.85 8.85
CA ASN A 49 -7.44 17.87 8.85
C ASN A 49 -8.02 16.44 8.77
N VAL A 50 -8.94 16.10 9.66
CA VAL A 50 -9.68 14.82 9.68
C VAL A 50 -10.31 14.51 8.31
N GLN A 51 -10.77 15.51 7.58
CA GLN A 51 -11.49 15.36 6.31
C GLN A 51 -10.52 14.95 5.20
N THR A 52 -9.26 15.34 5.31
CA THR A 52 -8.18 14.89 4.43
C THR A 52 -7.95 13.38 4.60
N VAL A 53 -7.91 12.89 5.84
CA VAL A 53 -7.76 11.47 6.13
C VAL A 53 -9.00 10.69 5.69
N THR A 54 -10.20 11.21 5.97
CA THR A 54 -11.46 10.61 5.49
C THR A 54 -11.44 10.45 3.98
N LYS A 55 -11.05 11.50 3.24
CA LYS A 55 -10.94 11.46 1.78
C LYS A 55 -9.94 10.41 1.29
N ALA A 56 -8.82 10.24 1.99
CA ALA A 56 -7.85 9.19 1.67
C ALA A 56 -8.44 7.79 1.88
N TYR A 57 -9.11 7.55 3.01
CA TYR A 57 -9.72 6.26 3.32
C TYR A 57 -10.89 5.93 2.40
N ASP A 58 -11.68 6.93 1.99
CA ASP A 58 -12.74 6.75 1.01
C ASP A 58 -12.19 6.38 -0.37
N ALA A 59 -11.07 6.98 -0.78
CA ALA A 59 -10.38 6.60 -2.02
C ALA A 59 -9.88 5.15 -1.97
N LEU A 60 -9.15 4.77 -0.90
CA LEU A 60 -8.68 3.40 -0.68
C LEU A 60 -9.83 2.38 -0.68
N ARG A 61 -10.98 2.74 -0.08
CA ARG A 61 -12.16 1.88 -0.03
C ARG A 61 -12.77 1.70 -1.41
N ARG A 62 -12.92 2.78 -2.18
CA ARG A 62 -13.45 2.74 -3.54
C ARG A 62 -12.57 1.92 -4.47
N GLU A 63 -11.25 2.01 -4.28
CA GLU A 63 -10.25 1.24 -5.04
C GLU A 63 -10.13 -0.22 -4.55
N GLY A 64 -10.82 -0.60 -3.47
CA GLY A 64 -10.85 -1.97 -2.97
C GLY A 64 -9.64 -2.41 -2.14
N PHE A 65 -8.73 -1.49 -1.78
CA PHE A 65 -7.61 -1.76 -0.90
C PHE A 65 -8.03 -1.96 0.55
N ILE A 66 -9.11 -1.30 0.98
CA ILE A 66 -9.66 -1.43 2.33
C ILE A 66 -11.16 -1.71 2.30
N ARG A 67 -11.68 -2.29 3.37
CA ARG A 67 -13.12 -2.46 3.62
C ARG A 67 -13.49 -1.98 5.01
N THR A 68 -14.74 -1.56 5.18
CA THR A 68 -15.25 -1.17 6.50
C THR A 68 -15.76 -2.39 7.25
N ASN A 69 -15.27 -2.58 8.47
CA ASN A 69 -15.79 -3.52 9.44
C ASN A 69 -16.60 -2.75 10.50
N HIS A 70 -17.87 -3.15 10.70
CA HIS A 70 -18.80 -2.53 11.64
C HIS A 70 -18.27 -2.44 13.09
N LYS A 71 -17.34 -3.33 13.49
CA LYS A 71 -16.77 -3.35 14.85
C LYS A 71 -15.38 -2.72 14.95
N SER A 72 -14.64 -2.68 13.84
CA SER A 72 -13.19 -2.40 13.82
C SER A 72 -12.79 -1.20 12.96
N GLY A 73 -13.73 -0.51 12.29
CA GLY A 73 -13.36 0.55 11.36
C GLY A 73 -12.75 -0.02 10.08
N SER A 74 -11.69 0.59 9.54
CA SER A 74 -11.11 0.20 8.25
C SER A 74 -10.12 -0.97 8.40
N VAL A 75 -10.24 -1.98 7.55
CA VAL A 75 -9.31 -3.12 7.49
C VAL A 75 -8.78 -3.32 6.08
N ILE A 76 -7.55 -3.80 5.94
CA ILE A 76 -6.94 -4.11 4.64
C ILE A 76 -7.70 -5.26 3.99
N ALA A 77 -8.08 -5.06 2.74
CA ALA A 77 -8.91 -5.99 1.98
C ALA A 77 -8.10 -6.87 1.03
N ARG A 78 -7.05 -6.31 0.42
CA ARG A 78 -6.20 -6.98 -0.57
C ARG A 78 -4.74 -6.74 -0.25
N GLY A 79 -3.89 -7.67 -0.68
CA GLY A 79 -2.45 -7.63 -0.52
C GLY A 79 -1.74 -8.09 -1.79
N PRO A 80 -0.41 -8.24 -1.74
CA PRO A 80 0.36 -8.86 -2.80
C PRO A 80 -0.21 -10.25 -3.09
N ALA A 81 -0.30 -10.61 -4.38
CA ALA A 81 -0.86 -11.90 -4.78
C ALA A 81 -0.08 -13.05 -4.13
N ASP A 82 -0.79 -13.94 -3.44
CA ASP A 82 -0.28 -15.24 -3.06
C ASP A 82 -0.56 -16.22 -4.22
N PRO A 83 0.48 -16.72 -4.93
CA PRO A 83 0.31 -17.61 -6.08
C PRO A 83 -0.49 -18.89 -5.80
N GLY A 84 -0.68 -19.27 -4.53
CA GLY A 84 -1.39 -20.48 -4.13
C GLY A 84 -2.79 -20.28 -3.52
N ALA A 85 -3.20 -19.04 -3.21
CA ALA A 85 -4.39 -18.78 -2.40
C ALA A 85 -5.36 -17.73 -2.96
N ASP A 86 -4.90 -16.81 -3.81
CA ASP A 86 -5.74 -15.70 -4.26
C ASP A 86 -6.53 -16.04 -5.54
N PRO A 87 -7.81 -15.63 -5.65
CA PRO A 87 -8.62 -15.77 -6.87
C PRO A 87 -8.14 -14.89 -8.05
N GLY A 88 -6.95 -14.28 -7.95
CA GLY A 88 -6.41 -13.31 -8.88
C GLY A 88 -6.93 -11.89 -8.65
N ALA A 89 -6.31 -10.93 -9.33
CA ALA A 89 -6.80 -9.55 -9.34
C ALA A 89 -8.14 -9.46 -10.07
N ASP A 90 -8.98 -8.48 -9.66
CA ASP A 90 -10.23 -8.20 -10.35
C ASP A 90 -9.94 -7.78 -11.81
N PRO A 91 -10.51 -8.47 -12.83
CA PRO A 91 -10.26 -8.14 -14.23
C PRO A 91 -10.58 -6.68 -14.59
N ALA A 92 -11.60 -6.09 -13.96
CA ALA A 92 -11.95 -4.68 -14.19
C ALA A 92 -10.82 -3.76 -13.69
N PHE A 93 -10.28 -4.04 -12.51
CA PHE A 93 -9.13 -3.31 -11.97
C PHE A 93 -7.90 -3.47 -12.86
N VAL A 94 -7.63 -4.70 -13.34
CA VAL A 94 -6.47 -4.96 -14.23
C VAL A 94 -6.59 -4.15 -15.52
N GLY A 95 -7.79 -4.07 -16.13
CA GLY A 95 -8.04 -3.24 -17.30
C GLY A 95 -7.77 -1.74 -17.03
N GLU A 96 -8.40 -1.19 -16.00
CA GLU A 96 -8.21 0.23 -15.62
C GLU A 96 -6.76 0.55 -15.23
N TRP A 97 -6.04 -0.41 -14.64
CA TRP A 97 -4.62 -0.27 -14.33
C TRP A 97 -3.77 -0.30 -15.60
N ALA A 98 -4.06 -1.21 -16.54
CA ALA A 98 -3.35 -1.29 -17.81
C ALA A 98 -3.51 -0.02 -18.65
N ASP A 99 -4.71 0.60 -18.67
CA ASP A 99 -4.94 1.86 -19.38
C ASP A 99 -4.13 3.03 -18.79
N ARG A 100 -4.05 3.10 -17.46
CA ARG A 100 -3.21 4.09 -16.76
C ARG A 100 -1.73 3.84 -17.03
N LEU A 101 -1.29 2.58 -16.98
CA LEU A 101 0.09 2.21 -17.31
C LEU A 101 0.44 2.59 -18.75
N ALA A 102 -0.43 2.31 -19.71
CA ALA A 102 -0.22 2.65 -21.11
C ALA A 102 0.01 4.16 -21.30
N THR A 103 -0.74 4.99 -20.58
CA THR A 103 -0.56 6.45 -20.60
C THR A 103 0.81 6.86 -20.05
N LEU A 104 1.22 6.32 -18.90
CA LEU A 104 2.53 6.61 -18.29
C LEU A 104 3.70 6.15 -19.17
N LEU A 105 3.58 4.98 -19.79
CA LEU A 105 4.59 4.47 -20.72
C LEU A 105 4.64 5.32 -21.99
N ALA A 106 3.51 5.77 -22.51
CA ALA A 106 3.46 6.68 -23.65
C ALA A 106 4.15 8.02 -23.36
N GLU A 107 3.99 8.57 -22.15
CA GLU A 107 4.72 9.76 -21.71
C GLU A 107 6.24 9.53 -21.68
N ALA A 108 6.69 8.42 -21.10
CA ALA A 108 8.12 8.08 -21.06
C ALA A 108 8.72 7.94 -22.47
N VAL A 109 8.01 7.24 -23.37
CA VAL A 109 8.42 7.07 -24.76
C VAL A 109 8.43 8.40 -25.51
N ALA A 110 7.41 9.25 -25.33
CA ALA A 110 7.35 10.58 -25.95
C ALA A 110 8.48 11.52 -25.48
N GLN A 111 9.04 11.28 -24.30
CA GLN A 111 10.21 11.99 -23.77
C GLN A 111 11.55 11.34 -24.17
N GLY A 112 11.53 10.25 -24.94
CA GLY A 112 12.72 9.57 -25.44
C GLY A 112 13.37 8.58 -24.49
N VAL A 113 12.66 8.13 -23.44
CA VAL A 113 13.14 7.04 -22.57
C VAL A 113 13.09 5.73 -23.36
N GLY A 114 14.22 5.04 -23.48
CA GLY A 114 14.31 3.79 -24.25
C GLY A 114 13.70 2.59 -23.52
N ASP A 115 13.20 1.60 -24.28
CA ASP A 115 12.52 0.41 -23.77
C ASP A 115 13.33 -0.32 -22.67
N ALA A 116 14.63 -0.48 -22.87
CA ALA A 116 15.51 -1.14 -21.89
C ALA A 116 15.57 -0.39 -20.55
N GLU A 117 15.54 0.94 -20.58
CA GLU A 117 15.51 1.75 -19.35
C GLU A 117 14.15 1.66 -18.67
N ILE A 118 13.05 1.72 -19.43
CA ILE A 118 11.69 1.54 -18.91
C ILE A 118 11.56 0.20 -18.21
N LEU A 119 11.96 -0.89 -18.88
CA LEU A 119 11.91 -2.24 -18.32
C LEU A 119 12.80 -2.36 -17.08
N GLY A 120 14.03 -1.84 -17.13
CA GLY A 120 14.93 -1.83 -15.97
C GLY A 120 14.36 -1.07 -14.77
N ARG A 121 13.64 0.04 -14.99
CA ARG A 121 12.96 0.78 -13.92
C ARG A 121 11.78 -0.02 -13.33
N VAL A 122 10.98 -0.67 -14.17
CA VAL A 122 9.86 -1.52 -13.71
C VAL A 122 10.41 -2.70 -12.90
N GLU A 123 11.42 -3.39 -13.40
CA GLU A 123 12.08 -4.51 -12.70
C GLU A 123 12.67 -4.07 -11.36
N SER A 124 13.39 -2.95 -11.33
CA SER A 124 13.97 -2.39 -10.11
C SER A 124 12.89 -2.07 -9.07
N GLN A 125 11.77 -1.46 -9.48
CA GLN A 125 10.67 -1.16 -8.58
C GLN A 125 10.01 -2.44 -8.03
N LEU A 126 9.71 -3.41 -8.89
CA LEU A 126 9.14 -4.70 -8.47
C LEU A 126 10.08 -5.46 -7.51
N GLY A 127 11.40 -5.40 -7.77
CA GLY A 127 12.43 -5.95 -6.89
C GLY A 127 12.41 -5.29 -5.50
N SER A 128 12.31 -3.96 -5.44
CA SER A 128 12.28 -3.24 -4.16
C SER A 128 11.09 -3.64 -3.27
N PHE A 129 9.91 -3.91 -3.86
CA PHE A 129 8.76 -4.41 -3.10
C PHE A 129 9.00 -5.84 -2.58
N ALA A 130 9.62 -6.69 -3.39
CA ALA A 130 9.94 -8.06 -2.99
C ALA A 130 10.95 -8.11 -1.83
N GLU A 131 11.96 -7.25 -1.88
CA GLU A 131 12.95 -7.11 -0.80
C GLU A 131 12.29 -6.64 0.50
N ARG A 132 11.42 -5.63 0.44
CA ARG A 132 10.68 -5.15 1.62
C ARG A 132 9.73 -6.21 2.18
N ARG A 133 9.05 -7.00 1.33
CA ARG A 133 8.24 -8.15 1.78
C ARG A 133 9.08 -9.20 2.52
N ALA A 134 10.26 -9.51 1.99
CA ALA A 134 11.16 -10.45 2.65
C ALA A 134 11.61 -9.92 4.03
N ALA A 135 11.92 -8.62 4.13
CA ALA A 135 12.26 -7.98 5.40
C ALA A 135 11.09 -7.95 6.41
N ALA A 136 9.88 -7.62 5.96
CA ALA A 136 8.68 -7.58 6.81
C ALA A 136 8.35 -8.97 7.40
N SER A 137 8.39 -10.02 6.58
CA SER A 137 8.15 -11.39 7.05
C SER A 137 9.21 -11.88 8.05
N ALA A 138 10.48 -11.50 7.86
CA ALA A 138 11.56 -11.82 8.79
C ALA A 138 11.37 -11.10 10.15
N ALA A 139 10.95 -9.84 10.14
CA ALA A 139 10.67 -9.07 11.35
C ALA A 139 9.49 -9.65 12.15
N GLU A 140 8.43 -10.10 11.48
CA GLU A 140 7.28 -10.73 12.13
C GLU A 140 7.64 -12.09 12.74
N ALA A 141 8.44 -12.91 12.05
CA ALA A 141 8.96 -14.17 12.58
C ALA A 141 9.81 -13.95 13.84
N ALA A 142 10.64 -12.90 13.87
CA ALA A 142 11.42 -12.53 15.04
C ALA A 142 10.54 -12.07 16.22
N SER A 143 9.48 -11.30 15.97
CA SER A 143 8.51 -10.84 16.98
C SER A 143 7.69 -11.98 17.60
N SER A 144 7.28 -12.95 16.77
CA SER A 144 6.56 -14.16 17.20
C SER A 144 7.42 -15.07 18.09
N ALA A 145 8.70 -15.23 17.74
CA ALA A 145 9.66 -16.01 18.54
C ALA A 145 9.90 -15.39 19.92
N ALA A 146 10.01 -14.05 20.02
CA ALA A 146 10.22 -13.35 21.28
C ALA A 146 9.01 -13.44 22.25
N SER A 147 7.79 -13.51 21.72
CA SER A 147 6.56 -13.62 22.52
C SER A 147 6.36 -15.02 23.13
N THR A 148 7.01 -16.05 22.60
CA THR A 148 6.85 -17.44 23.05
C THR A 148 7.71 -17.79 24.28
N THR A 149 8.77 -17.04 24.57
CA THR A 149 9.71 -17.33 25.68
C THR A 149 9.24 -16.83 27.06
N THR A 150 8.31 -15.88 27.13
CA THR A 150 7.93 -15.21 28.40
C THR A 150 6.76 -15.89 29.14
N GLY A 151 6.12 -16.92 28.55
CA GLY A 151 4.91 -17.55 29.11
C GLY A 151 5.09 -18.81 29.96
N LYS A 152 6.33 -19.20 30.31
CA LYS A 152 6.60 -20.42 31.11
C LYS A 152 7.32 -20.05 32.40
N SER A 153 6.58 -19.63 33.43
CA SER A 153 7.03 -19.57 34.83
C SER A 153 5.82 -19.70 35.75
#